data_AF-A0A377URE5-F1
#
_entry.id   AF-A0A377URE5-F1
#
_cell.length_a   1.000
_cell.length_b   1.000
_cell.length_c   1.000
_cell.angle_alpha   90.00
_cell.angle_beta   90.00
_cell.angle_gamma   90.00
#
_symmetry.space_group_name_H-M   'P 1'
#
loop_
_entity.id
_entity.type
_entity.pdbx_description
1 polymer ?
#
loop_
_entity_poly.entity_id
_entity_poly.type
_entity_poly.pdbx_seq_one_letter_code
_entity_poly.pdbx_strand_id
1 'polypeptide(L)'
;MSAIGQSLDKAQESYRQAMKKLASGRGNLLAQAEAFRGLGVEVKRGINPDLVEQATAQDEQYRLEDEDNLPENDAFSPDSAETVRSREAAPPR
;
A
#
# COMPACT_ATOMS: atom_id res chain seq x y z
N MET A 1 35.18 -22.41 14.18
CA MET A 1 34.86 -22.25 12.75
C MET A 1 33.36 -21.98 12.47
N SER A 2 32.50 -21.73 13.48
CA SER A 2 31.06 -21.47 13.26
C SER A 2 30.68 -19.99 13.03
N ALA A 3 31.57 -19.04 13.31
CA ALA A 3 31.28 -17.60 13.17
C ALA A 3 31.06 -17.17 11.71
N ILE A 4 31.72 -17.85 10.77
CA ILE A 4 31.58 -17.58 9.33
C ILE A 4 30.21 -18.04 8.79
N GLY A 5 29.67 -19.15 9.31
CA GLY A 5 28.31 -19.59 8.95
C GLY A 5 27.28 -18.55 9.38
N GLN A 6 27.37 -18.10 10.64
CA GLN A 6 26.45 -17.09 11.18
C GLN A 6 26.53 -15.74 10.45
N SER A 7 27.72 -15.30 10.05
CA SER A 7 27.87 -14.05 9.29
C SER A 7 27.29 -14.17 7.89
N LEU A 8 27.41 -15.33 7.24
CA LEU A 8 26.81 -15.59 5.95
C LEU A 8 25.28 -15.59 6.02
N ASP A 9 24.70 -16.27 7.02
CA ASP A 9 23.26 -16.31 7.22
C ASP A 9 22.69 -14.90 7.43
N LYS A 10 23.35 -14.09 8.28
CA LYS A 10 22.95 -12.71 8.53
C LYS A 10 23.05 -11.82 7.29
N ALA A 11 24.10 -12.00 6.48
CA ALA A 11 24.26 -11.28 5.22
C ALA A 11 23.16 -11.66 4.21
N GLN A 12 22.82 -12.95 4.11
CA GLN A 12 21.74 -13.41 3.25
C GLN A 12 20.39 -12.87 3.70
N GLU A 13 20.11 -12.86 5.00
CA GLU A 13 18.86 -12.30 5.52
C GLU A 13 18.77 -10.81 5.22
N SER A 14 19.85 -10.06 5.47
CA SER A 14 19.92 -8.63 5.14
C SER A 14 19.70 -8.36 3.65
N TYR A 15 20.29 -9.19 2.78
CA TYR A 15 20.09 -9.12 1.34
C TYR A 15 18.62 -9.35 0.96
N ARG A 16 17.98 -10.40 1.50
CA ARG A 16 16.56 -10.69 1.22
C ARG A 16 15.67 -9.54 1.68
N GLN A 17 15.91 -8.99 2.86
CA GLN A 17 15.16 -7.85 3.37
C GLN A 17 15.35 -6.60 2.50
N ALA A 18 16.58 -6.33 2.04
CA ALA A 18 16.86 -5.22 1.13
C ALA A 18 16.17 -5.41 -0.22
N MET A 19 16.21 -6.61 -0.80
CA MET A 19 15.54 -6.92 -2.06
C MET A 19 14.02 -6.84 -1.96
N LYS A 20 13.45 -7.23 -0.80
CA LYS A 20 12.03 -7.02 -0.52
C LYS A 20 11.67 -5.53 -0.57
N LYS A 21 12.47 -4.66 0.05
CA LYS A 21 12.21 -3.21 -0.01
C LYS A 21 12.46 -2.61 -1.38
N LEU A 22 13.45 -3.14 -2.11
CA LEU A 22 13.85 -2.61 -3.40
C LEU A 22 12.85 -2.94 -4.50
N ALA A 23 12.45 -4.21 -4.62
CA ALA A 23 11.78 -4.71 -5.83
C ALA A 23 10.57 -5.64 -5.58
N SER A 24 10.49 -6.38 -4.47
CA SER A 24 9.50 -7.49 -4.38
C SER A 24 8.45 -7.37 -3.27
N GLY A 25 8.59 -6.40 -2.38
CA GLY A 25 7.72 -6.21 -1.23
C GLY A 25 6.61 -5.21 -1.53
N ARG A 26 5.64 -5.18 -0.61
CA ARG A 26 4.64 -4.12 -0.54
C ARG A 26 5.30 -2.74 -0.47
N GLY A 27 4.89 -1.84 -1.34
CA GLY A 27 5.42 -0.49 -1.44
C GLY A 27 6.90 -0.50 -1.80
N ASN A 28 7.34 -1.38 -2.70
CA ASN A 28 8.74 -1.41 -3.11
C ASN A 28 9.19 -0.11 -3.80
N LEU A 29 10.47 0.21 -3.66
CA LEU A 29 11.04 1.48 -4.12
C LEU A 29 11.05 1.60 -5.65
N LEU A 30 11.18 0.49 -6.39
CA LEU A 30 11.14 0.50 -7.85
C LEU A 30 9.77 0.96 -8.38
N ALA A 31 8.68 0.38 -7.87
CA ALA A 31 7.31 0.74 -8.25
C ALA A 31 7.01 2.20 -7.89
N GLN A 32 7.44 2.67 -6.71
CA GLN A 32 7.30 4.08 -6.32
C GLN A 32 8.09 5.02 -7.23
N ALA A 33 9.32 4.65 -7.59
CA ALA A 33 10.14 5.44 -8.50
C ALA A 33 9.49 5.55 -9.90
N GLU A 34 8.85 4.48 -10.36
CA GLU A 34 8.14 4.48 -11.64
C GLU A 34 6.87 5.33 -11.60
N ALA A 35 6.16 5.36 -10.47
CA ALA A 35 5.01 6.24 -10.29
C ALA A 35 5.38 7.73 -10.50
N PHE A 36 6.60 8.14 -10.13
CA PHE A 36 7.07 9.50 -10.43
C PHE A 36 7.21 9.78 -11.92
N ARG A 37 7.58 8.77 -12.71
CA ARG A 37 7.64 8.88 -14.18
C ARG A 37 6.24 9.14 -14.74
N GLY A 38 5.21 8.47 -14.21
CA GLY A 38 3.81 8.73 -14.53
C GLY A 38 3.32 10.13 -14.13
N LEU A 39 3.91 10.73 -13.09
CA LEU A 39 3.66 12.10 -12.65
C LEU A 39 4.44 13.16 -13.45
N GLY A 40 5.17 12.76 -14.50
CA GLY A 40 5.92 13.68 -15.37
C GLY A 40 7.31 14.04 -14.86
N VAL A 41 7.86 13.30 -13.88
CA VAL A 41 9.25 13.48 -13.44
C VAL A 41 10.19 12.87 -14.47
N GLU A 42 11.16 13.66 -14.92
CA GLU A 42 12.16 13.23 -15.92
C GLU A 42 13.22 12.31 -15.30
N VAL A 43 13.36 11.10 -15.86
CA VAL A 43 14.34 10.11 -15.40
C VAL A 43 15.56 10.10 -16.34
N LYS A 44 16.68 10.67 -15.87
CA LYS A 44 17.92 10.79 -16.65
C LYS A 44 18.64 9.46 -16.89
N ARG A 45 18.45 8.48 -16.00
CA ARG A 45 18.94 7.09 -16.13
C ARG A 45 17.86 6.14 -15.67
N GLY A 46 17.25 5.44 -16.62
CA GLY A 46 16.26 4.41 -16.33
C GLY A 46 16.87 3.22 -15.59
N ILE A 47 16.05 2.61 -14.74
CA ILE A 47 16.31 1.27 -14.19
C ILE A 47 15.93 0.25 -15.27
N ASN A 48 16.50 -0.97 -15.21
CA ASN A 48 16.16 -2.04 -16.15
C ASN A 48 14.62 -2.21 -16.21
N PRO A 49 14.00 -2.10 -17.41
CA PRO A 49 12.55 -2.12 -17.55
C PRO A 49 11.93 -3.42 -17.03
N ASP A 50 12.59 -4.57 -17.24
CA ASP A 50 12.08 -5.88 -16.79
C ASP A 50 11.96 -5.94 -15.26
N LEU A 51 12.92 -5.32 -14.55
CA LEU A 51 12.89 -5.27 -13.09
C LEU A 51 11.79 -4.34 -12.59
N VAL A 52 11.57 -3.21 -13.28
CA VAL A 52 10.52 -2.25 -12.94
C VAL A 52 9.14 -2.85 -13.17
N GLU A 53 8.94 -3.56 -14.27
CA GLU A 53 7.68 -4.25 -14.58
C GLU A 53 7.38 -5.32 -13.53
N GLN A 54 8.34 -6.20 -13.22
CA GLN A 54 8.19 -7.21 -12.17
C GLN A 54 7.86 -6.58 -10.80
N ALA A 55 8.55 -5.50 -10.45
CA ALA A 55 8.34 -4.82 -9.19
C ALA A 55 6.97 -4.14 -9.10
N THR A 56 6.51 -3.54 -10.20
CA THR A 56 5.18 -2.91 -10.29
C THR A 56 4.08 -3.96 -10.20
N ALA A 57 4.20 -5.07 -10.96
CA ALA A 57 3.22 -6.16 -10.93
C ALA A 57 3.07 -6.78 -9.53
N GLN A 58 4.18 -6.96 -8.81
CA GLN A 58 4.13 -7.46 -7.42
C GLN A 58 3.51 -6.44 -6.46
N ASP A 59 3.81 -5.15 -6.60
CA ASP A 59 3.18 -4.11 -5.77
C ASP A 59 1.67 -4.05 -6.00
N GLU A 60 1.23 -4.16 -7.25
CA GLU A 60 -0.19 -4.21 -7.61
C GLU A 60 -0.88 -5.42 -6.97
N GLN A 61 -0.28 -6.61 -7.04
CA GLN A 61 -0.80 -7.79 -6.38
C GLN A 61 -1.00 -7.58 -4.87
N TYR A 62 -0.02 -6.96 -4.19
CA TYR A 62 -0.14 -6.63 -2.76
C TYR A 62 -1.21 -5.59 -2.45
N ARG A 63 -1.54 -4.69 -3.38
CA ARG A 63 -2.62 -3.71 -3.18
C ARG A 63 -3.98 -4.37 -3.33
N LEU A 64 -4.15 -5.24 -4.32
CA LEU A 64 -5.40 -5.98 -4.53
C LEU A 64 -5.73 -6.88 -3.32
N GLU A 65 -4.72 -7.54 -2.76
CA GLU A 65 -4.88 -8.35 -1.54
C GLU A 65 -5.38 -7.56 -0.32
N ASP A 66 -5.09 -6.26 -0.22
CA ASP A 66 -5.64 -5.43 0.86
C ASP A 66 -7.08 -4.99 0.60
N GLU A 67 -7.43 -4.74 -0.66
CA GLU A 67 -8.80 -4.33 -1.04
C GLU A 67 -9.79 -5.46 -0.75
N ASP A 68 -9.39 -6.71 -1.01
CA ASP A 68 -10.18 -7.90 -0.68
C ASP A 68 -10.29 -8.16 0.84
N ASN A 69 -9.42 -7.54 1.65
CA ASN A 69 -9.38 -7.70 3.10
C ASN A 69 -9.95 -6.48 3.85
N LEU A 70 -10.59 -5.55 3.13
CA LEU A 70 -11.33 -4.46 3.77
C LEU A 70 -12.56 -5.03 4.46
N PRO A 71 -12.84 -4.70 5.74
CA PRO A 71 -14.10 -5.06 6.36
C PRO A 71 -15.23 -4.46 5.52
N GLU A 72 -16.16 -5.30 5.05
CA GLU A 72 -17.38 -4.86 4.38
C GLU A 72 -18.01 -3.77 5.27
N ASN A 73 -18.02 -2.54 4.76
CA ASN A 73 -18.53 -1.40 5.50
C ASN A 73 -20.02 -1.65 5.70
N ASP A 74 -20.44 -2.00 6.92
CA ASP A 74 -21.85 -1.99 7.34
C ASP A 74 -22.40 -0.61 7.01
N ALA A 75 -23.19 -0.56 5.93
CA ALA A 75 -23.69 0.66 5.35
C ALA A 75 -24.32 1.54 6.45
N PHE A 76 -23.77 2.73 6.64
CA PHE A 76 -24.39 3.75 7.48
C PHE A 76 -25.76 4.06 6.90
N SER A 77 -26.80 3.43 7.46
CA SER A 77 -28.17 3.56 6.98
C SER A 77 -28.67 4.99 7.29
N PRO A 78 -29.03 5.81 6.29
CA PRO A 78 -29.36 7.22 6.48
C PRO A 78 -30.72 7.43 7.18
N ASP A 79 -31.44 6.37 7.52
CA ASP A 79 -32.82 6.42 8.05
C ASP A 79 -32.93 6.93 9.50
N SER A 80 -31.80 7.08 10.22
CA SER A 80 -31.83 7.51 11.63
C SER A 80 -32.00 9.03 11.85
N ALA A 81 -32.06 9.84 10.79
CA ALA A 81 -32.08 11.30 10.90
C ALA A 81 -33.48 11.95 11.02
N GLU A 82 -34.58 11.18 10.91
CA GLU A 82 -35.93 11.77 10.80
C GLU A 82 -36.76 11.82 12.09
N THR A 83 -36.19 11.62 13.28
CA THR A 83 -36.97 11.66 14.54
C THR A 83 -36.87 12.98 15.33
N VAL A 84 -35.95 13.89 15.00
CA VAL A 84 -35.66 15.05 15.88
C VAL A 84 -36.44 16.33 15.52
N ARG A 85 -37.04 16.45 14.34
CA ARG A 85 -37.66 17.72 13.87
C ARG A 85 -39.11 17.98 14.30
N SER A 86 -39.78 17.02 14.94
CA SER A 86 -41.23 17.13 15.21
C SER A 86 -41.62 17.65 16.61
N ARG A 87 -40.68 18.15 17.42
CA ARG A 87 -40.98 18.62 18.80
C ARG A 87 -40.94 20.13 19.03
N GLU A 88 -40.69 20.96 18.02
CA GLU A 88 -40.61 22.43 18.19
C GLU A 88 -41.72 23.18 17.46
N ALA A 89 -42.98 22.93 17.82
CA ALA A 89 -44.10 23.77 17.40
C ALA A 89 -45.22 23.80 18.45
N ALA A 90 -45.04 24.60 19.50
CA ALA A 90 -46.14 25.09 20.33
C ALA A 90 -45.86 26.55 20.75
N PRO A 91 -46.68 27.54 20.33
CA PRO A 91 -46.49 28.92 20.75
C PRO A 91 -47.09 29.16 22.14
N PRO A 92 -46.49 30.02 22.99
CA PRO A 92 -47.07 30.35 24.29
C PRO A 92 -48.27 31.31 24.13
N ARG A 93 -49.31 31.09 24.95
CA ARG A 93 -50.40 32.04 25.23
C ARG A 93 -50.08 32.88 26.46
#